data_AF-A0A2E2KJR0-F1
#
_entry.id   AF-A0A2E2KJR0-F1
#
_cell.length_a   1.000
_cell.length_b   1.000
_cell.length_c   1.000
_cell.angle_alpha   90.00
_cell.angle_beta   90.00
_cell.angle_gamma   90.00
#
_symmetry.space_group_name_H-M   'P 1'
#
loop_
_entity.id
_entity.type
_entity.pdbx_description
1 polymer ?
#
loop_
_entity_poly.entity_id
_entity_poly.type
_entity_poly.pdbx_seq_one_letter_code
_entity_poly.pdbx_strand_id
1 'polypeptide(L)'
;NVTVLNQSVLLKGVNDCVETLKTLSEKLFHAGILPYYLFTLDPVQGAAHFNVDDKQAIQLFGELQTLLPGYLLPKLAREIPERPSKTLLHP
;
A
#
# COMPACT_ATOMS: atom_id res chain seq x y z
N ASN A 1 9.70 4.15 -24.57
CA ASN A 1 8.59 4.21 -23.58
C ASN A 1 9.16 3.86 -22.22
N VAL A 2 8.77 4.58 -21.15
CA VAL A 2 9.24 4.35 -19.77
C VAL A 2 8.08 3.84 -18.94
N THR A 3 8.31 2.80 -18.13
CA THR A 3 7.31 2.30 -17.17
C THR A 3 7.39 3.10 -15.88
N VAL A 4 6.24 3.58 -15.40
CA VAL A 4 6.13 4.33 -14.14
C VAL A 4 5.44 3.45 -13.10
N LEU A 5 6.00 3.44 -11.89
CA LEU A 5 5.50 2.67 -10.75
C LEU A 5 5.05 3.61 -9.63
N ASN A 6 3.93 3.29 -8.98
CA ASN A 6 3.46 4.00 -7.80
C ASN A 6 3.91 3.30 -6.51
N GLN A 7 4.41 4.10 -5.58
CA GLN A 7 4.68 3.70 -4.21
C GLN A 7 3.84 4.60 -3.30
N SER A 8 2.84 4.03 -2.65
CA SER A 8 1.96 4.73 -1.72
C SER A 8 2.29 4.31 -0.28
N VAL A 9 1.98 5.17 0.69
CA VAL A 9 2.03 4.84 2.12
C VAL A 9 0.60 4.72 2.61
N LEU A 10 0.30 3.69 3.40
CA LEU A 10 -0.97 3.51 4.09
C LEU A 10 -0.99 4.44 5.31
N LEU A 11 -1.92 5.39 5.30
CA LEU A 11 -2.02 6.46 6.27
C LEU A 11 -3.45 6.54 6.82
N LYS A 12 -3.54 6.54 8.15
CA LYS A 12 -4.78 6.64 8.90
C LYS A 12 -5.52 7.93 8.60
N GLY A 13 -6.81 7.85 8.28
CA GLY A 13 -7.65 8.99 7.92
C GLY A 13 -7.36 9.61 6.55
N VAL A 14 -6.52 8.97 5.72
CA VAL A 14 -6.18 9.45 4.37
C VAL A 14 -6.57 8.42 3.32
N ASN A 15 -6.04 7.20 3.43
CA ASN A 15 -6.26 6.12 2.46
C ASN A 15 -6.38 4.74 3.12
N ASP A 16 -6.66 4.69 4.43
CA ASP A 16 -6.98 3.49 5.22
C ASP A 16 -8.41 2.99 4.96
N CYS A 17 -8.81 2.92 3.69
CA CYS A 17 -10.11 2.45 3.24
C CYS A 17 -9.96 1.68 1.93
N VAL A 18 -10.59 0.50 1.85
CA VAL A 18 -10.57 -0.38 0.67
C VAL A 18 -11.02 0.35 -0.60
N GLU A 19 -12.11 1.11 -0.53
CA GLU A 19 -12.67 1.81 -1.70
C GLU A 19 -11.71 2.89 -2.23
N THR A 20 -11.01 3.58 -1.33
CA THR A 20 -10.02 4.60 -1.70
C THR A 20 -8.84 3.97 -2.41
N LEU A 21 -8.32 2.86 -1.90
CA LEU A 21 -7.19 2.15 -2.50
C LEU A 21 -7.55 1.49 -3.83
N LYS A 22 -8.75 0.89 -3.94
CA LYS A 22 -9.28 0.35 -5.20
C LYS A 22 -9.35 1.43 -6.26
N THR A 23 -10.00 2.55 -5.94
CA THR A 23 -10.14 3.70 -6.84
C THR A 23 -8.78 4.25 -7.26
N LEU A 24 -7.82 4.34 -6.33
CA LEU A 24 -6.46 4.78 -6.63
C LEU A 24 -5.76 3.84 -7.62
N SER A 25 -5.79 2.52 -7.38
CA SER A 25 -5.19 1.53 -8.27
C SER A 25 -5.75 1.58 -9.70
N GLU A 26 -7.07 1.66 -9.84
CA GLU A 26 -7.74 1.75 -11.15
C GLU A 26 -7.37 3.05 -11.88
N LYS A 27 -7.33 4.19 -11.17
CA LYS A 27 -6.94 5.48 -11.76
C LYS A 27 -5.47 5.54 -12.16
N LEU A 28 -4.57 4.99 -11.35
CA LEU A 28 -3.15 4.88 -11.68
C LEU A 28 -2.96 4.11 -12.98
N PHE A 29 -3.63 2.96 -13.10
CA PHE A 29 -3.53 2.14 -14.30
C PHE A 29 -4.10 2.83 -15.53
N HIS A 30 -5.23 3.52 -15.41
CA HIS A 30 -5.78 4.35 -16.49
C HIS A 30 -4.80 5.43 -16.96
N ALA A 31 -3.96 5.95 -16.05
CA ALA A 31 -2.90 6.91 -16.36
C ALA A 31 -1.58 6.26 -16.84
N GLY A 32 -1.54 4.94 -17.03
CA GLY A 32 -0.32 4.22 -17.44
C GLY A 32 0.71 4.00 -16.33
N ILE A 33 0.28 4.08 -15.05
CA ILE A 33 1.12 3.89 -13.86
C ILE A 33 0.73 2.58 -13.19
N LEU A 34 1.69 1.70 -12.92
CA LEU A 34 1.42 0.45 -12.20
C LEU A 34 1.47 0.66 -10.68
N PRO A 35 0.41 0.32 -9.92
CA PRO A 35 0.48 0.21 -8.47
C PRO A 35 1.54 -0.82 -8.09
N TYR A 36 2.54 -0.44 -7.29
CA TYR A 36 3.68 -1.33 -7.00
C TYR A 36 3.82 -1.64 -5.52
N TYR A 37 3.95 -0.63 -4.66
CA TYR A 37 3.99 -0.82 -3.22
C TYR A 37 2.92 -0.01 -2.50
N LEU A 38 2.37 -0.63 -1.46
CA LEU A 38 1.66 0.02 -0.38
C LEU A 38 2.48 -0.19 0.89
N PHE A 39 3.21 0.83 1.32
CA PHE A 39 4.04 0.75 2.51
C PHE A 39 3.22 1.02 3.77
N THR A 40 3.46 0.28 4.84
CA THR A 40 3.07 0.74 6.18
C THR A 40 3.95 1.92 6.59
N LEU A 41 3.44 2.76 7.50
CA LEU A 41 4.16 3.95 7.92
C LEU A 41 5.46 3.59 8.66
N ASP A 42 6.56 4.20 8.23
CA ASP A 42 7.82 4.15 8.97
C ASP A 42 7.76 5.08 10.18
N PRO A 43 8.26 4.65 11.35
CA PRO A 43 8.23 5.46 12.55
C PRO A 43 9.15 6.68 12.38
N VAL A 44 8.53 7.84 12.14
CA VAL A 44 9.21 9.14 12.11
C VAL A 44 8.56 10.10 13.09
N GLN A 45 9.37 11.01 13.62
CA GLN A 45 8.91 12.00 14.60
C GLN A 45 7.76 12.84 14.01
N GLY A 46 6.65 12.93 14.76
CA GLY A 46 5.49 13.73 14.37
C GLY A 46 4.46 13.02 13.48
N ALA A 47 4.75 11.86 12.89
CA ALA A 47 3.83 11.17 11.98
C ALA A 47 3.01 10.04 12.62
N ALA A 48 3.24 9.71 13.89
CA ALA A 48 2.63 8.55 14.55
C ALA A 48 1.07 8.51 14.51
N HIS A 49 0.43 9.67 14.41
CA HIS A 49 -1.03 9.78 14.30
C HIS A 49 -1.59 9.25 12.96
N PHE A 50 -0.75 9.13 11.92
CA PHE A 50 -1.10 8.50 10.66
C PHE A 50 -0.86 6.97 10.65
N ASN A 51 -0.36 6.39 11.74
CA ASN A 51 -0.05 4.97 11.76
C ASN A 51 -1.33 4.10 11.70
N VAL A 52 -1.32 3.11 10.83
CA VAL A 52 -2.26 1.98 10.80
C VAL A 52 -1.50 0.75 11.30
N ASP A 53 -2.04 0.01 12.27
CA ASP A 53 -1.36 -1.18 12.77
C ASP A 53 -1.33 -2.31 11.73
N ASP A 54 -0.32 -3.19 11.82
CA ASP A 54 -0.12 -4.23 10.82
C ASP A 54 -1.32 -5.18 10.71
N LYS A 55 -2.04 -5.44 11.81
CA LYS A 55 -3.22 -6.32 11.78
C LYS A 55 -4.35 -5.67 10.98
N GLN A 56 -4.62 -4.38 11.20
CA GLN A 56 -5.58 -3.61 10.41
C GLN A 56 -5.15 -3.50 8.94
N ALA A 57 -3.87 -3.22 8.69
CA ALA A 57 -3.34 -3.11 7.33
C ALA A 57 -3.48 -4.43 6.56
N ILE A 58 -3.16 -5.56 7.19
CA ILE A 58 -3.28 -6.90 6.61
C ILE A 58 -4.76 -7.24 6.33
N GLN A 59 -5.66 -6.96 7.26
CA GLN A 59 -7.10 -7.19 7.06
C GLN A 59 -7.62 -6.38 5.88
N LEU A 60 -7.36 -5.07 5.86
CA LEU A 60 -7.77 -4.17 4.78
C LEU A 60 -7.19 -4.62 3.43
N PHE A 61 -5.94 -5.09 3.41
CA PHE A 61 -5.29 -5.58 2.21
C PHE A 61 -5.90 -6.89 1.70
N GLY A 62 -6.30 -7.79 2.61
CA GLY A 62 -7.05 -9.00 2.27
C GLY A 62 -8.39 -8.68 1.62
N GLU A 63 -9.12 -7.70 2.14
CA GLU A 63 -10.37 -7.21 1.52
C GLU A 63 -10.12 -6.62 0.12
N LEU A 64 -9.10 -5.77 -0.01
CA LEU A 64 -8.70 -5.18 -1.30
C LEU A 64 -8.32 -6.24 -2.35
N GLN A 65 -7.64 -7.32 -1.94
CA GLN A 65 -7.25 -8.42 -2.81
C GLN A 65 -8.46 -9.13 -3.45
N THR A 66 -9.62 -9.15 -2.79
CA THR A 66 -10.84 -9.74 -3.36
C THR A 66 -11.46 -8.91 -4.47
N LEU A 67 -11.10 -7.62 -4.58
CA LEU A 67 -11.74 -6.65 -5.47
C LEU A 67 -10.88 -6.27 -6.68
N LEU A 68 -9.56 -6.41 -6.59
CA LEU A 68 -8.64 -6.02 -7.65
C LEU A 68 -8.03 -7.24 -8.35
N PRO A 69 -7.81 -7.18 -9.68
CA PRO A 69 -6.97 -8.16 -10.34
C PRO A 69 -5.53 -8.03 -9.82
N GLY A 70 -4.79 -9.14 -9.81
CA GLY A 70 -3.45 -9.19 -9.18
C GLY A 70 -2.43 -8.17 -9.73
N TYR A 71 -2.57 -7.73 -10.98
CA TYR A 71 -1.67 -6.72 -11.57
C TYR A 71 -1.99 -5.27 -11.17
N LEU A 72 -3.15 -5.02 -10.53
CA LEU A 72 -3.53 -3.74 -9.93
C LEU A 72 -3.40 -3.74 -8.41
N LEU A 73 -3.17 -4.91 -7.81
CA LEU A 73 -2.95 -5.06 -6.38
C LEU A 73 -1.48 -4.72 -6.07
N PRO A 74 -1.20 -3.64 -5.33
CA PRO A 74 0.17 -3.34 -4.91
C PRO A 74 0.65 -4.38 -3.90
N LYS A 75 1.96 -4.41 -3.62
CA LYS A 75 2.51 -5.24 -2.54
C LYS A 75 2.42 -4.49 -1.22
N LEU A 76 1.72 -5.04 -0.23
CA LEU A 76 1.78 -4.52 1.15
C LEU A 76 3.17 -4.83 1.73
N ALA A 77 3.88 -3.80 2.17
CA ALA A 77 5.26 -3.94 2.63
C ALA A 77 5.62 -3.01 3.78
N ARG A 78 6.65 -3.36 4.54
CA ARG A 78 7.22 -2.57 5.63
C ARG A 78 8.73 -2.44 5.45
N GLU A 79 9.26 -1.26 5.76
CA GLU A 79 10.70 -1.09 5.94
C GLU A 79 11.09 -1.55 7.34
N ILE A 80 12.10 -2.40 7.43
CA ILE A 80 12.67 -2.82 8.71
C ILE A 80 14.17 -2.59 8.59
N PRO A 81 14.76 -1.72 9.44
CA PRO A 81 16.20 -1.51 9.46
C PRO A 81 16.96 -2.84 9.58
N GLU A 82 18.14 -2.90 8.98
CA GLU A 82 19.02 -4.09 8.96
C GLU A 82 18.49 -5.30 8.18
N ARG A 83 17.32 -5.22 7.52
CA ARG A 83 16.89 -6.27 6.59
C ARG A 83 17.42 -6.02 5.19
N PRO A 84 17.83 -7.08 4.46
CA PRO A 84 18.39 -6.95 3.11
C PRO A 84 17.34 -6.55 2.06
N SER A 85 16.05 -6.63 2.39
CA SER A 85 14.95 -6.33 1.49
C SER A 85 13.69 -5.89 2.23
N LYS A 86 12.77 -5.26 1.49
CA LYS A 86 11.42 -4.92 1.97
C LYS A 86 10.74 -6.16 2.55
N THR A 87 10.15 -6.03 3.74
CA THR A 87 9.37 -7.13 4.33
C THR A 87 7.96 -7.08 3.78
N LEU A 88 7.53 -8.12 3.08
CA LEU A 88 6.15 -8.25 2.61
C LEU A 88 5.24 -8.67 3.77
N LEU A 89 4.05 -8.08 3.81
CA LEU A 89 2.97 -8.46 4.70
C LEU A 89 1.90 -9.16 3.88
N HIS A 90 1.41 -10.29 4.38
CA HIS A 90 0.41 -11.11 3.70
C HIS A 90 -0.83 -11.27 4.59
N PRO A 91 -2.04 -11.36 4.00
CA PRO A 91 -3.25 -11.85 4.67
C PRO A 91 -3.04 -13.19 5.41
#